data_AF-A4FQ55-F1
#
_entry.id   AF-A4FQ55-F1
#
_cell.length_a   1.000
_cell.length_b   1.000
_cell.length_c   1.000
_cell.angle_alpha   90.00
_cell.angle_beta   90.00
_cell.angle_gamma   90.00
#
_symmetry.space_group_name_H-M   'P 1'
#
loop_
_entity.id
_entity.type
_entity.pdbx_description
1 polymer ?
#
loop_
_entity_poly.entity_id
_entity_poly.type
_entity_poly.pdbx_seq_one_letter_code
_entity_poly.pdbx_strand_id
1 'polypeptide(L)' 'MSLRSRNWDRSPETEGDRRFHDLRDSGYTGPIDQDGNPVTSGRDADILRRMAEERGETVDW' A
#
# COMPACT_ATOMS: atom_id res chain seq x y z
N MET A 1 16.21 -22.11 2.41
CA MET A 1 16.32 -20.78 1.77
C MET A 1 16.02 -19.72 2.81
N SER A 2 16.99 -18.87 3.17
CA SER A 2 16.69 -17.65 3.92
C SER A 2 16.19 -16.63 2.89
N LEU A 3 14.88 -16.46 2.79
CA LEU A 3 14.30 -15.32 2.09
C LEU A 3 14.78 -14.09 2.86
N ARG A 4 15.68 -13.30 2.27
CA ARG A 4 15.99 -11.98 2.83
C ARG A 4 14.68 -11.21 2.87
N SER A 5 14.29 -10.78 4.07
CA SER A 5 13.14 -9.89 4.24
C SER A 5 13.27 -8.67 3.33
N ARG A 6 12.15 -8.27 2.72
CA ARG A 6 11.99 -7.02 1.95
C ARG A 6 11.88 -5.81 2.87
N ASN A 7 11.70 -6.01 4.18
CA ASN A 7 11.74 -4.92 5.14
C ASN A 7 13.13 -4.28 5.15
N TRP A 8 13.17 -2.94 5.18
CA TRP A 8 14.41 -2.17 5.09
C TRP A 8 15.39 -2.47 6.23
N ASP A 9 14.86 -2.84 7.40
CA ASP A 9 15.58 -3.18 8.62
C ASP A 9 16.01 -4.66 8.69
N ARG A 10 15.64 -5.46 7.68
CA ARG A 10 15.85 -6.91 7.57
C ARG A 10 15.13 -7.74 8.64
N SER A 11 14.22 -7.15 9.41
CA SER A 11 13.37 -7.90 10.34
C SER A 11 12.49 -8.88 9.56
N PRO A 12 12.15 -10.06 10.11
CA PRO A 12 11.23 -10.99 9.46
C PRO A 12 9.92 -10.29 9.06
N GLU A 13 9.43 -10.57 7.85
CA GLU A 13 8.16 -10.00 7.37
C GLU A 13 6.99 -10.58 8.18
N THR A 14 6.11 -9.69 8.65
CA THR A 14 4.78 -10.06 9.12
C THR A 14 3.89 -10.49 7.94
N GLU A 15 2.69 -10.98 8.21
CA GLU A 15 1.72 -11.20 7.13
C GLU A 15 1.28 -9.89 6.46
N GLY A 16 1.11 -8.82 7.25
CA GLY A 16 0.81 -7.49 6.71
C GLY A 16 1.92 -6.95 5.82
N ASP A 17 3.18 -7.10 6.22
CA ASP A 17 4.33 -6.71 5.39
C ASP A 17 4.35 -7.47 4.07
N ARG A 18 4.11 -8.80 4.11
CA ARG A 18 4.04 -9.62 2.90
C ARG A 18 2.98 -9.09 1.94
N ARG A 19 1.77 -8.84 2.44
CA ARG A 19 0.67 -8.31 1.62
C ARG A 19 0.98 -6.92 1.07
N PHE A 20 1.54 -6.05 1.90
CA PHE A 20 1.95 -4.71 1.49
C PHE A 20 2.93 -4.77 0.32
N HIS A 21 4.01 -5.54 0.45
CA HIS A 21 5.02 -5.67 -0.60
C HIS A 21 4.44 -6.32 -1.86
N ASP A 22 3.63 -7.37 -1.72
CA ASP A 22 2.98 -8.04 -2.85
C ASP A 22 2.03 -7.09 -3.61
N LEU A 23 1.28 -6.23 -2.90
CA LEU A 23 0.44 -5.18 -3.50
C LEU A 23 1.28 -4.15 -4.24
N ARG A 24 2.37 -3.66 -3.65
CA ARG A 24 3.27 -2.71 -4.32
C ARG A 24 3.93 -3.32 -5.57
N ASP A 25 4.39 -4.56 -5.47
CA ASP A 25 4.99 -5.31 -6.58
C ASP A 25 3.98 -5.57 -7.72
N SER A 26 2.68 -5.65 -7.41
CA SER A 26 1.60 -5.73 -8.41
C SER A 26 1.34 -4.43 -9.19
N GLY A 27 1.94 -3.32 -8.76
CA GLY A 27 1.72 -1.98 -9.33
C GLY A 27 0.63 -1.16 -8.63
N TYR A 28 0.06 -1.65 -7.53
CA TYR A 28 -0.93 -0.88 -6.77
C TYR A 28 -0.28 0.34 -6.09
N THR A 29 -0.74 1.53 -6.49
CA THR A 29 -0.24 2.81 -5.99
C THR A 29 -1.14 3.44 -4.92
N GLY A 30 -2.32 2.85 -4.67
CA GLY A 30 -3.31 3.38 -3.74
C GLY A 30 -2.94 3.24 -2.25
N PRO A 31 -3.86 3.68 -1.37
CA PRO A 31 -3.71 3.58 0.08
C PRO A 31 -3.77 2.13 0.55
N ILE A 32 -2.97 1.79 1.56
CA ILE A 32 -2.88 0.45 2.18
C ILE A 32 -2.94 0.64 3.69
N ASP A 33 -3.71 -0.20 4.40
CA ASP A 33 -3.78 -0.19 5.86
C ASP A 33 -2.56 -0.89 6.52
N GLN A 34 -2.55 -0.94 7.86
CA GLN A 34 -1.44 -1.57 8.60
C GLN A 34 -1.41 -3.10 8.49
N ASP A 35 -2.51 -3.71 8.06
CA ASP A 35 -2.62 -5.15 7.82
C ASP A 35 -2.28 -5.52 6.37
N GLY A 36 -1.86 -4.55 5.56
CA GLY A 36 -1.46 -4.74 4.17
C GLY A 36 -2.64 -4.89 3.21
N ASN A 37 -3.85 -4.43 3.55
CA ASN A 37 -5.00 -4.47 2.65
C ASN A 37 -5.21 -3.12 1.94
N PRO A 38 -5.69 -3.11 0.67
CA PRO A 38 -6.00 -1.88 -0.03
C PRO A 38 -7.19 -1.16 0.60
N VAL A 39 -7.07 0.14 0.81
CA VAL A 39 -8.14 1.00 1.33
C VAL A 39 -8.70 1.81 0.16
N THR A 40 -9.74 1.28 -0.48
CA THR A 40 -10.35 1.84 -1.70
C THR A 40 -11.59 2.70 -1.42
N SER A 41 -12.11 2.67 -0.19
CA SER A 41 -13.31 3.40 0.22
C SER A 41 -13.24 3.90 1.66
N GLY A 42 -14.17 4.79 2.02
CA GLY A 42 -14.22 5.44 3.33
C GLY A 42 -13.54 6.80 3.36
N ARG A 43 -13.63 7.48 4.50
CA ARG A 43 -13.20 8.88 4.64
C ARG A 43 -11.72 9.10 4.29
N ASP A 44 -10.85 8.18 4.69
CA ASP A 44 -9.41 8.32 4.47
C ASP A 44 -9.06 8.15 2.99
N ALA A 45 -9.69 7.19 2.31
CA ALA A 45 -9.59 7.03 0.85
C ALA A 45 -10.10 8.28 0.11
N ASP A 46 -11.23 8.84 0.54
CA ASP A 46 -11.81 10.04 -0.08
C ASP A 46 -10.91 11.27 0.08
N ILE A 47 -10.30 11.44 1.26
CA ILE A 47 -9.31 12.52 1.50
C ILE A 47 -8.12 12.37 0.56
N LEU A 48 -7.58 11.16 0.43
CA LEU A 48 -6.42 10.89 -0.43
C LEU A 48 -6.75 11.07 -1.92
N ARG A 49 -7.94 10.63 -2.35
CA ARG A 49 -8.45 10.86 -3.71
C ARG A 49 -8.57 12.35 -3.99
N ARG A 50 -9.14 13.11 -3.07
CA ARG A 50 -9.24 14.56 -3.20
C ARG A 50 -7.88 15.25 -3.32
N MET A 51 -6.91 14.85 -2.49
CA MET A 51 -5.55 15.38 -2.55
C MET A 51 -4.87 15.04 -3.89
N ALA A 52 -5.14 13.87 -4.47
CA ALA A 52 -4.62 13.48 -5.79
C ALA A 52 -5.24 14.31 -6.92
N GLU A 53 -6.57 14.51 -6.89
CA GLU A 53 -7.28 15.39 -7.83
C GLU A 53 -6.74 16.82 -7.82
N GLU A 54 -6.45 17.37 -6.62
CA GLU A 54 -5.88 18.70 -6.46
C GLU A 54 -4.45 18.82 -7.04
N ARG A 55 -3.72 17.71 -7.14
CA ARG A 55 -2.43 17.63 -7.85
C ARG A 55 -2.57 17.39 -9.36
N GLY A 56 -3.80 17.20 -9.85
CA GLY A 56 -4.07 16.84 -11.25
C GLY A 56 -3.78 15.37 -11.58
N GLU A 57 -3.72 14.50 -10.56
CA GLU A 57 -3.51 13.07 -10.72
C GLU A 57 -4.86 12.35 -10.93
N THR A 58 -4.88 11.38 -11.84
CA THR A 58 -6.00 10.44 -11.94
C THR A 58 -5.69 9.21 -11.10
N VAL A 59 -6.63 8.80 -10.25
CA VAL A 59 -6.53 7.60 -9.43
C VAL A 59 -7.67 6.63 -9.76
N ASP A 60 -7.34 5.35 -9.94
CA ASP A 60 -8.25 4.29 -10.40
C ASP A 60 -8.43 3.15 -9.39
N TRP A 61 -7.98 3.38 -8.15
CA TRP A 61 -8.17 2.50 -6.99
C TRP A 61 -9.43 2.84 -6.18
#